data_AF-A0AAW1B7U1-F1
#
_entry.id   AF-A0AAW1B7U1-F1
#
_cell.length_a   1.000
_cell.length_b   1.000
_cell.length_c   1.000
_cell.angle_alpha   90.00
_cell.angle_beta   90.00
_cell.angle_gamma   90.00
#
_symmetry.space_group_name_H-M   'P 1'
#
loop_
_entity.id
_entity.type
_entity.pdbx_description
1 polymer ?
#
loop_
_entity_poly.entity_id
_entity_poly.type
_entity_poly.pdbx_seq_one_letter_code
_entity_poly.pdbx_strand_id
1 'polypeptide(L)'
;SHQGASQTQSIIAVKKDCISHCPMDLAILLLLCVVSAPVYVHSTVQLVESGPGTASPGGSFRLTCKVTGDSIKSVWWEWIRQAPGKGLEWVGQIDWASDNWRIYYASSLQSRTTLSADDSHNEYYLTMRSLTAADSATYYCARKPQ
;
A
#
# COMPACT_ATOMS: atom_id res chain seq x y z
N SER A 1 -15.29 -40.78 5.55
CA SER A 1 -15.17 -39.71 4.53
C SER A 1 -15.36 -38.37 5.22
N HIS A 2 -14.30 -37.85 5.86
CA HIS A 2 -14.36 -36.53 6.47
C HIS A 2 -14.08 -35.46 5.41
N GLN A 3 -15.01 -34.51 5.31
CA GLN A 3 -15.00 -33.39 4.39
C GLN A 3 -13.71 -32.58 4.52
N GLY A 4 -12.91 -32.56 3.45
CA GLY A 4 -11.82 -31.59 3.29
C GLY A 4 -12.44 -30.23 3.05
N ALA A 5 -12.48 -29.39 4.10
CA ALA A 5 -12.75 -27.98 3.97
C ALA A 5 -11.64 -27.35 3.12
N SER A 6 -11.95 -27.07 1.86
CA SER A 6 -11.08 -26.31 0.96
C SER A 6 -10.91 -24.91 1.54
N GLN A 7 -9.82 -24.68 2.27
CA GLN A 7 -9.36 -23.34 2.63
C GLN A 7 -9.05 -22.60 1.32
N THR A 8 -9.94 -21.72 0.90
CA THR A 8 -9.67 -20.77 -0.16
C THR A 8 -8.54 -19.84 0.33
N GLN A 9 -7.30 -20.13 -0.06
CA GLN A 9 -6.13 -19.31 0.27
C GLN A 9 -6.30 -17.91 -0.33
N SER A 10 -6.48 -16.90 0.52
CA SER A 10 -6.50 -15.50 0.12
C SER A 10 -5.13 -15.09 -0.44
N ILE A 11 -5.09 -14.62 -1.70
CA ILE A 11 -3.83 -14.28 -2.42
C ILE A 11 -3.31 -12.88 -2.04
N ILE A 12 -4.09 -12.05 -1.37
CA ILE A 12 -3.66 -10.70 -1.01
C ILE A 12 -4.13 -10.45 0.41
N ALA A 13 -3.23 -9.93 1.25
CA ALA A 13 -3.62 -9.26 2.47
C ALA A 13 -3.05 -7.84 2.39
N VAL A 14 -3.83 -6.89 1.89
CA VAL A 14 -3.53 -5.47 2.14
C VAL A 14 -3.87 -5.24 3.60
N LYS A 15 -2.93 -4.71 4.39
CA LYS A 15 -3.24 -4.29 5.76
C LYS A 15 -4.30 -3.19 5.66
N LYS A 16 -5.56 -3.55 5.86
CA LYS A 16 -6.60 -2.56 6.12
C LYS A 16 -6.28 -1.99 7.49
N ASP A 17 -5.90 -0.73 7.56
CA ASP A 17 -6.01 0.01 8.80
C ASP A 17 -7.50 0.04 9.17
N CYS A 18 -7.91 -0.86 10.07
CA CYS A 18 -9.21 -0.83 10.72
C CYS A 18 -9.25 0.34 11.72
N ILE A 19 -9.13 1.57 11.25
CA ILE A 19 -9.26 2.78 12.09
C ILE A 19 -10.63 3.44 11.92
N SER A 20 -11.47 3.03 10.96
CA SER A 20 -12.76 3.70 10.68
C SER A 20 -13.98 2.78 10.74
N HIS A 21 -14.23 2.17 11.91
CA HIS A 21 -15.58 1.91 12.46
C HIS A 21 -15.45 1.29 13.87
N CYS A 22 -15.07 2.12 14.84
CA CYS A 22 -15.51 1.93 16.22
C CYS A 22 -16.56 3.04 16.46
N PRO A 23 -17.76 2.74 16.99
CA PRO A 23 -18.70 3.78 17.36
C PRO A 23 -18.02 4.61 18.47
N MET A 24 -17.57 5.81 18.13
CA MET A 24 -17.00 6.75 19.08
C MET A 24 -18.11 7.13 20.07
N ASP A 25 -17.98 6.64 21.30
CA ASP A 25 -18.82 6.98 22.44
C ASP A 25 -18.78 8.51 22.62
N LEU A 26 -19.94 9.17 22.48
CA LEU A 26 -20.10 10.64 22.50
C LEU A 26 -19.64 11.29 23.83
N ALA A 27 -19.33 10.49 24.85
CA ALA A 27 -18.96 10.94 26.19
C ALA A 27 -17.53 11.52 26.30
N ILE A 28 -16.62 11.25 25.35
CA ILE A 28 -15.21 11.68 25.46
C ILE A 28 -14.96 13.10 24.92
N LEU A 29 -15.92 13.68 24.18
CA LEU A 29 -15.78 14.98 23.51
C LEU A 29 -15.88 16.23 24.43
N LEU A 30 -16.15 16.06 25.73
CA LEU A 30 -16.36 17.20 26.63
C LEU A 30 -15.17 17.53 27.56
N LEU A 31 -14.08 16.75 27.57
CA LEU A 31 -13.02 16.91 28.58
C LEU A 31 -11.62 17.37 28.10
N LEU A 32 -11.39 17.62 26.81
CA LEU A 32 -10.02 17.92 26.31
C LEU A 32 -9.88 19.24 25.52
N CYS A 33 -10.63 20.29 25.86
CA CYS A 33 -10.48 21.61 25.24
C CYS A 33 -9.39 22.51 25.86
N VAL A 34 -8.48 22.03 26.72
CA VAL A 34 -7.69 22.93 27.60
C VAL A 34 -6.17 22.78 27.63
N VAL A 35 -5.52 22.23 26.60
CA VAL A 35 -4.05 22.35 26.49
C VAL A 35 -3.64 22.91 25.14
N SER A 36 -3.76 24.24 25.04
CA SER A 36 -3.18 25.04 23.97
C SER A 36 -1.65 25.04 24.05
N ALA A 37 -1.01 24.07 23.41
CA ALA A 37 0.32 24.25 22.87
C ALA A 37 0.17 24.70 21.41
N PRO A 38 1.00 25.62 20.88
CA PRO A 38 1.06 25.81 19.43
C PRO A 38 1.40 24.45 18.84
N VAL A 39 0.43 23.82 18.19
CA VAL A 39 0.62 22.53 17.54
C VAL A 39 1.66 22.81 16.48
N TYR A 40 2.90 22.40 16.74
CA TYR A 40 3.96 22.39 15.76
C TYR A 40 3.43 21.49 14.65
N VAL A 41 2.91 22.07 13.57
CA VAL A 41 2.47 21.31 12.40
C VAL A 41 3.75 20.87 11.69
N HIS A 42 4.38 19.83 12.24
CA HIS A 42 5.33 19.06 11.49
C HIS A 42 4.50 18.28 10.47
N SER A 43 4.47 18.75 9.22
CA SER A 43 3.82 18.03 8.12
C SER A 43 4.42 16.63 8.06
N THR A 44 3.71 15.66 8.64
CA THR A 44 4.16 14.29 8.71
C THR A 44 3.68 13.59 7.45
N VAL A 45 4.61 13.02 6.68
CA VAL A 45 4.25 12.26 5.48
C VAL A 45 3.51 10.99 5.91
N GLN A 46 2.38 10.71 5.28
CA GLN A 46 1.63 9.45 5.50
C GLN A 46 1.44 8.73 4.17
N LEU A 47 1.47 7.40 4.26
CA LEU A 47 1.27 6.48 3.16
C LEU A 47 0.08 5.59 3.52
N VAL A 48 -0.92 5.52 2.63
CA VAL A 48 -2.14 4.74 2.88
C VAL A 48 -2.37 3.77 1.74
N GLU A 49 -2.14 2.48 2.01
CA GLU A 49 -2.40 1.39 1.08
C GLU A 49 -3.89 1.03 1.02
N SER A 50 -4.39 0.79 -0.19
CA SER A 50 -5.73 0.25 -0.41
C SER A 50 -5.76 -0.67 -1.62
N GLY A 51 -6.73 -1.59 -1.65
CA GLY A 51 -6.87 -2.55 -2.73
C GLY A 51 -7.84 -3.68 -2.40
N PRO A 52 -8.00 -4.65 -3.31
CA PRO A 52 -8.83 -5.82 -3.07
C PRO A 52 -8.26 -6.64 -1.92
N GLY A 53 -9.11 -6.98 -0.94
CA GLY A 53 -8.71 -7.79 0.22
C GLY A 53 -8.43 -9.25 -0.12
N THR A 54 -8.75 -9.71 -1.34
CA THR A 54 -8.45 -11.05 -1.88
C THR A 54 -8.47 -10.98 -3.41
N ALA A 55 -7.69 -11.81 -4.09
CA ALA A 55 -7.78 -12.01 -5.54
C ALA A 55 -7.70 -13.50 -5.92
N SER A 56 -8.20 -13.83 -7.10
CA SER A 56 -8.22 -15.21 -7.61
C SER A 56 -6.90 -15.62 -8.26
N PRO A 57 -6.49 -16.89 -8.17
CA PRO A 57 -5.38 -17.43 -8.95
C PRO A 57 -5.58 -17.17 -10.45
N GLY A 58 -4.52 -16.86 -11.17
CA GLY A 58 -4.55 -16.50 -12.60
C GLY A 58 -5.15 -15.13 -12.91
N GLY A 59 -5.77 -14.46 -11.92
CA GLY A 59 -6.37 -13.15 -12.06
C GLY A 59 -5.36 -12.00 -12.01
N SER A 60 -5.85 -10.82 -11.64
CA SER A 60 -5.05 -9.62 -11.42
C SER A 60 -5.58 -8.81 -10.25
N PHE A 61 -4.73 -7.95 -9.69
CA PHE A 61 -5.14 -6.96 -8.71
C PHE A 61 -4.48 -5.62 -8.99
N ARG A 62 -5.10 -4.55 -8.47
CA ARG A 62 -4.49 -3.22 -8.39
C ARG A 62 -4.52 -2.74 -6.94
N LEU A 63 -3.36 -2.35 -6.43
CA LEU A 63 -3.20 -1.62 -5.18
C LEU A 63 -2.97 -0.15 -5.46
N THR A 64 -3.41 0.67 -4.53
CA THR A 64 -3.20 2.12 -4.50
C THR A 64 -2.42 2.46 -3.24
N CYS A 65 -1.43 3.34 -3.36
CA CYS A 65 -0.82 4.02 -2.23
C CYS A 65 -1.11 5.52 -2.37
N LYS A 66 -1.85 6.07 -1.41
CA LYS A 66 -2.13 7.49 -1.33
C LYS A 66 -1.08 8.17 -0.46
N VAL A 67 -0.50 9.26 -0.97
CA VAL A 67 0.48 10.06 -0.24
C VAL A 67 -0.21 11.30 0.33
N THR A 68 0.03 11.60 1.61
CA THR A 68 -0.36 12.88 2.22
C THR A 68 0.85 13.50 2.93
N GLY A 69 0.88 14.84 3.01
CA GLY A 69 2.00 15.56 3.60
C GLY A 69 3.25 15.67 2.72
N ASP A 70 3.24 15.10 1.51
CA ASP A 70 4.29 15.20 0.49
C ASP A 70 3.68 15.08 -0.92
N SER A 71 4.44 15.40 -1.97
CA SER A 71 4.04 15.16 -3.37
C SER A 71 4.64 13.86 -3.90
N ILE A 72 3.88 13.09 -4.68
CA ILE A 72 4.43 11.90 -5.36
C ILE A 72 5.57 12.22 -6.35
N LYS A 73 5.79 13.49 -6.70
CA LYS A 73 6.89 13.93 -7.56
C LYS A 73 8.18 14.29 -6.79
N SER A 74 8.18 14.28 -5.46
CA SER A 74 9.28 14.82 -4.65
C SER A 74 10.42 13.84 -4.39
N VAL A 75 10.13 12.54 -4.35
CA VAL A 75 11.09 11.50 -3.95
C VAL A 75 10.89 10.18 -4.71
N TRP A 76 11.68 9.16 -4.37
CA TRP A 76 11.47 7.79 -4.84
C TRP A 76 10.40 7.08 -3.99
N TRP A 77 9.45 6.43 -4.66
CA TRP A 77 8.39 5.65 -4.01
C TRP A 77 8.50 4.19 -4.40
N GLU A 78 8.37 3.30 -3.42
CA GLU A 78 8.61 1.87 -3.62
C GLU A 78 7.39 1.05 -3.23
N TRP A 79 7.22 -0.09 -3.90
CA TRP A 79 6.39 -1.18 -3.44
C TRP A 79 7.27 -2.31 -2.91
N ILE A 80 6.95 -2.80 -1.72
CA ILE A 80 7.63 -3.88 -1.03
C ILE A 80 6.57 -4.91 -0.65
N ARG A 81 6.87 -6.20 -0.77
CA ARG A 81 5.97 -7.27 -0.31
C ARG A 81 6.65 -8.17 0.71
N GLN A 82 5.84 -8.77 1.58
CA GLN A 82 6.30 -9.73 2.57
C GLN A 82 5.40 -10.96 2.54
N ALA A 83 5.94 -12.07 2.05
CA ALA A 83 5.25 -13.36 2.14
C ALA A 83 5.31 -13.90 3.58
N PRO A 84 4.31 -14.69 4.02
CA PRO A 84 4.32 -15.30 5.35
C PRO A 84 5.62 -16.09 5.61
N GLY A 85 6.30 -15.79 6.72
CA GLY A 85 7.57 -16.45 7.08
C GLY A 85 8.77 -16.09 6.20
N LYS A 86 8.67 -15.06 5.36
CA LYS A 86 9.77 -14.54 4.51
C LYS A 86 10.13 -13.11 4.89
N GLY A 87 11.31 -12.68 4.45
CA GLY A 87 11.75 -11.29 4.55
C GLY A 87 10.99 -10.36 3.60
N LEU A 88 11.31 -9.07 3.67
CA LEU A 88 10.84 -8.07 2.72
C LEU A 88 11.46 -8.33 1.34
N GLU A 89 10.62 -8.34 0.31
CA GLU A 89 11.01 -8.44 -1.10
C GLU A 89 10.59 -7.14 -1.79
N TRP A 90 11.56 -6.44 -2.37
CA TRP A 90 11.28 -5.24 -3.17
C TRP A 90 10.59 -5.64 -4.49
N VAL A 91 9.54 -4.91 -4.86
CA VAL A 91 8.74 -5.17 -6.08
C VAL A 91 9.11 -4.20 -7.20
N GLY A 92 9.29 -2.92 -6.85
CA GLY A 92 9.66 -1.89 -7.79
C GLY A 92 9.64 -0.49 -7.18
N GLN A 93 10.14 0.46 -7.95
CA GLN A 93 10.19 1.89 -7.61
C GLN A 93 9.57 2.71 -8.75
N ILE A 94 8.91 3.80 -8.39
CA ILE A 94 8.47 4.84 -9.31
C ILE A 94 8.91 6.22 -8.79
N ASP A 95 9.40 7.07 -9.70
CA ASP A 95 9.82 8.42 -9.38
C ASP A 95 9.65 9.41 -10.54
N TRP A 96 9.51 10.69 -10.19
CA TRP A 96 9.41 11.77 -11.17
C TRP A 96 10.77 12.41 -11.36
N ALA A 97 11.31 12.35 -12.58
CA ALA A 97 12.55 13.06 -12.89
C ALA A 97 12.70 13.34 -14.39
N SER A 98 13.14 14.57 -14.70
CA SER A 98 13.20 15.11 -16.08
C SER A 98 11.83 15.13 -16.77
N ASP A 99 10.82 15.62 -16.06
CA ASP A 99 9.43 15.76 -16.53
C ASP A 99 8.78 14.47 -17.02
N ASN A 100 9.25 13.32 -16.52
CA ASN A 100 8.71 12.02 -16.84
C ASN A 100 8.77 11.06 -15.64
N TRP A 101 7.86 10.08 -15.63
CA TRP A 101 7.88 8.97 -14.67
C TRP A 101 8.93 7.93 -15.06
N ARG A 102 9.82 7.63 -14.13
CA ARG A 102 10.80 6.54 -14.22
C ARG A 102 10.33 5.39 -13.36
N ILE A 103 10.50 4.17 -13.87
CA ILE A 103 10.01 2.97 -13.20
C ILE A 103 11.10 1.90 -13.25
N TYR A 104 11.33 1.27 -12.10
CA TYR A 104 12.24 0.15 -11.94
C TYR A 104 11.48 -1.02 -11.30
N TYR A 105 11.81 -2.25 -11.72
CA TYR A 105 11.13 -3.46 -11.25
C TYR A 105 12.15 -4.47 -10.72
N ALA A 106 11.71 -5.30 -9.77
CA ALA A 106 12.44 -6.51 -9.43
C ALA A 106 12.42 -7.48 -10.61
N SER A 107 13.57 -8.03 -10.98
CA SER A 107 13.70 -8.92 -12.14
C SER A 107 12.79 -10.15 -12.06
N SER A 108 12.51 -10.66 -10.86
CA SER A 108 11.61 -11.79 -10.61
C SER A 108 10.14 -11.50 -10.93
N LEU A 109 9.72 -10.24 -10.91
CA LEU A 109 8.31 -9.83 -11.00
C LEU A 109 7.99 -8.97 -12.23
N GLN A 110 9.02 -8.51 -12.95
CA GLN A 110 8.90 -7.53 -14.03
C GLN A 110 7.89 -7.90 -15.12
N SER A 111 7.82 -9.17 -15.54
CA SER A 111 6.98 -9.61 -16.67
C SER A 111 5.46 -9.46 -16.45
N ARG A 112 5.05 -9.29 -15.19
CA ARG A 112 3.66 -9.36 -14.73
C ARG A 112 3.28 -8.21 -13.80
N THR A 113 4.19 -7.25 -13.61
CA THR A 113 4.02 -6.10 -12.73
C THR A 113 3.95 -4.82 -13.54
N THR A 114 3.07 -3.91 -13.15
CA THR A 114 2.99 -2.57 -13.72
C THR A 114 2.86 -1.57 -12.58
N LEU A 115 3.80 -0.62 -12.53
CA LEU A 115 3.69 0.56 -11.67
C LEU A 115 3.18 1.74 -12.48
N SER A 116 2.36 2.58 -11.85
CA SER A 116 1.87 3.82 -12.45
C SER A 116 1.60 4.87 -11.38
N ALA A 117 1.49 6.13 -11.78
CA ALA A 117 1.26 7.26 -10.88
C ALA A 117 0.16 8.18 -11.42
N ASP A 118 -0.55 8.84 -10.51
CA ASP A 118 -1.54 9.88 -10.78
C ASP A 118 -1.29 11.05 -9.84
N ASP A 119 -0.72 12.12 -10.38
CA ASP A 119 -0.36 13.32 -9.64
C ASP A 119 -1.57 14.16 -9.24
N SER A 120 -2.68 14.06 -9.97
CA SER A 120 -3.92 14.77 -9.64
C SER A 120 -4.54 14.26 -8.33
N HIS A 121 -4.34 12.98 -8.03
CA HIS A 121 -4.79 12.34 -6.77
C HIS A 121 -3.68 12.14 -5.75
N ASN A 122 -2.43 12.47 -6.10
CA ASN A 122 -1.23 12.23 -5.29
C ASN A 122 -1.10 10.74 -4.89
N GLU A 123 -1.28 9.87 -5.88
CA GLU A 123 -1.35 8.42 -5.72
C GLU A 123 -0.39 7.70 -6.68
N TYR A 124 0.06 6.53 -6.26
CA TYR A 124 0.76 5.59 -7.14
C TYR A 124 0.25 4.17 -6.92
N TYR A 125 0.39 3.33 -7.94
CA TYR A 125 -0.33 2.09 -8.06
C TYR A 125 0.59 0.93 -8.37
N LEU A 126 0.25 -0.24 -7.85
CA LEU A 126 0.84 -1.53 -8.20
C LEU A 126 -0.24 -2.40 -8.83
N THR A 127 -0.08 -2.74 -10.10
CA THR A 127 -0.91 -3.76 -10.76
C THR A 127 -0.09 -5.02 -10.97
N MET A 128 -0.60 -6.15 -10.47
CA MET A 128 -0.03 -7.47 -10.76
C MET A 128 -1.02 -8.33 -11.52
N ARG A 129 -0.52 -9.09 -12.50
CA ARG A 129 -1.30 -9.99 -13.35
C ARG A 129 -0.82 -11.43 -13.21
N SER A 130 -1.61 -12.38 -13.72
CA SER A 130 -1.27 -13.81 -13.75
C SER A 130 -0.87 -14.33 -12.37
N LEU A 131 -1.70 -14.04 -11.37
CA LEU A 131 -1.39 -14.30 -9.96
C LEU A 131 -1.18 -15.79 -9.68
N THR A 132 -0.24 -16.09 -8.81
CA THR A 132 0.10 -17.43 -8.33
C THR A 132 0.05 -17.47 -6.81
N ALA A 133 0.11 -18.66 -6.22
CA ALA A 133 0.17 -18.81 -4.76
C ALA A 133 1.40 -18.11 -4.14
N ALA A 134 2.51 -17.99 -4.89
CA ALA A 134 3.73 -17.31 -4.44
C ALA A 134 3.55 -15.80 -4.26
N ASP A 135 2.45 -15.24 -4.73
CA ASP A 135 2.15 -13.81 -4.62
C ASP A 135 1.34 -13.45 -3.39
N SER A 136 0.96 -14.46 -2.60
CA SER A 136 0.35 -14.28 -1.29
C SER A 136 1.35 -13.61 -0.34
N ALA A 137 1.13 -12.32 -0.13
CA ALA A 137 1.98 -11.46 0.66
C ALA A 137 1.18 -10.26 1.19
N THR A 138 1.73 -9.62 2.21
CA THR A 138 1.36 -8.25 2.56
C THR A 138 2.18 -7.29 1.71
N TYR A 139 1.51 -6.31 1.10
CA TYR A 139 2.14 -5.30 0.26
C TYR A 139 2.15 -3.99 1.02
N TYR A 140 3.31 -3.33 0.98
CA TYR A 140 3.60 -2.07 1.64
C TYR A 140 4.09 -1.07 0.62
N CYS A 141 3.70 0.16 0.79
CA CYS A 141 4.25 1.26 0.05
C CYS A 141 5.27 2.01 0.93
N ALA A 142 6.39 2.45 0.34
CA ALA A 142 7.52 2.97 1.08
C ALA A 142 8.08 4.23 0.43
N ARG A 143 8.64 5.10 1.28
CA ARG A 143 9.27 6.35 0.88
C ARG A 143 10.78 6.20 0.99
N LYS A 144 11.51 6.53 -0.07
CA LYS A 144 12.96 6.56 -0.08
C LYS A 144 13.45 7.95 -0.48
N PRO A 145 14.19 8.66 0.39
CA PRO A 145 14.82 9.92 0.02
C PRO A 145 15.74 9.72 -1.19
N GLN A 146 15.74 10.69 -2.12
CA GLN A 146 16.63 10.72 -3.28
C GLN A 146 18.03 11.20 -2.89
#